data_AF-A0A3C1CYJ2-F1
#
_entry.id   AF-A0A3C1CYJ2-F1
#
_cell.length_a   1.000
_cell.length_b   1.000
_cell.length_c   1.000
_cell.angle_alpha   90.00
_cell.angle_beta   90.00
_cell.angle_gamma   90.00
#
_symmetry.space_group_name_H-M   'P 1'
#
loop_
_entity.id
_entity.type
_entity.pdbx_description
1 polymer ?
#
loop_
_entity_poly.entity_id
_entity_poly.type
_entity_poly.pdbx_seq_one_letter_code
_entity_poly.pdbx_strand_id
1 'polypeptide(L)'
;MTLLYFLTLFPLVPAMGMLLARSDRARDAVGLVGSGIIMAVTVVVAVLFFGTGPQGFEVAPGTSHVLSIISSVVDVILCAVILYNAFKYRNALTGVLGVVQLVGSVAFAAMTLPTAEVVTATPLYLDYMSVIMVLAVGIVGSLICVYALGYMKDFQAHDEHEAALRGQTAPDRRPQFLALMFLFLSAMFVIVTSDNLEWLFCGWEITTVCSFLMIGYTRTPEAIKNAFTQIILNMLGGIAFLAGLMFLHVNGVPLTISGMIELSGAGTAQSALLVLPVVLLSIAALTKAAQMPFHTWLLGAMVAPTPTSALLHSSTMVKAGVFLMVKLSPLYATYPVTGFMVTSVGAITFLLAALMAISQSNAKRVLAYSTISNLGLISACLGVGAPEAVWAAIFLILFHTVAKSLLFLCVGT
;
A
#
# COMPACT_ATOMS: atom_id res chain seq x y z
N MET A 1 -19.10 -11.59 -5.47
CA MET A 1 -18.82 -11.48 -4.01
C MET A 1 -17.81 -12.50 -3.52
N THR A 2 -18.14 -13.80 -3.54
CA THR A 2 -17.30 -14.87 -3.00
C THR A 2 -15.86 -14.86 -3.55
N LEU A 3 -15.69 -14.59 -4.84
CA LEU A 3 -14.37 -14.51 -5.46
C LEU A 3 -13.53 -13.31 -4.96
N LEU A 4 -14.14 -12.17 -4.64
CA LEU A 4 -13.44 -10.99 -4.13
C LEU A 4 -12.99 -11.20 -2.69
N TYR A 5 -13.85 -11.76 -1.83
CA TYR A 5 -13.45 -12.15 -0.48
C TYR A 5 -12.36 -13.20 -0.49
N PHE A 6 -12.43 -14.15 -1.42
CA PHE A 6 -11.36 -15.13 -1.58
C PHE A 6 -10.06 -14.43 -2.00
N LEU A 7 -10.08 -13.54 -2.98
CA LEU A 7 -8.88 -12.83 -3.43
C LEU A 7 -8.24 -11.99 -2.30
N THR A 8 -9.03 -11.34 -1.47
CA THR A 8 -8.52 -10.50 -0.37
C THR A 8 -8.01 -11.33 0.81
N LEU A 9 -8.71 -12.40 1.20
CA LEU A 9 -8.38 -13.18 2.40
C LEU A 9 -7.44 -14.36 2.12
N PHE A 10 -7.48 -14.95 0.92
CA PHE A 10 -6.68 -16.14 0.62
C PHE A 10 -5.18 -15.95 0.83
N PRO A 11 -4.53 -14.80 0.52
CA PRO A 11 -3.10 -14.64 0.82
C PRO A 11 -2.75 -14.78 2.31
N LEU A 12 -3.72 -14.64 3.23
CA LEU A 12 -3.49 -14.92 4.65
C LEU A 12 -3.25 -16.42 4.94
N VAL A 13 -3.75 -17.32 4.08
CA VAL A 13 -3.55 -18.77 4.20
C VAL A 13 -2.07 -19.15 3.99
N PRO A 14 -1.40 -18.83 2.86
CA PRO A 14 0.03 -19.06 2.75
C PRO A 14 0.81 -18.21 3.76
N ALA A 15 0.38 -17.01 4.14
CA ALA A 15 1.03 -16.25 5.21
C ALA A 15 1.11 -17.05 6.53
N MET A 16 0.00 -17.68 6.93
CA MET A 16 -0.05 -18.52 8.12
C MET A 16 0.70 -19.83 7.93
N GLY A 17 0.60 -20.41 6.73
CA GLY A 17 1.40 -21.57 6.35
C GLY A 17 2.91 -21.33 6.47
N MET A 18 3.41 -20.13 6.14
CA MET A 18 4.81 -19.77 6.33
C MET A 18 5.24 -19.82 7.79
N LEU A 19 4.38 -19.41 8.73
CA LEU A 19 4.67 -19.41 10.17
C LEU A 19 4.61 -20.81 10.79
N LEU A 20 3.76 -21.68 10.24
CA LEU A 20 3.52 -23.04 10.77
C LEU A 20 4.45 -24.09 10.14
N ALA A 21 4.92 -23.87 8.91
CA ALA A 21 5.78 -24.80 8.19
C ALA A 21 7.19 -24.87 8.81
N ARG A 22 7.55 -26.05 9.30
CA ARG A 22 8.85 -26.29 9.97
C ARG A 22 9.99 -26.66 9.03
N SER A 23 9.71 -27.12 7.81
CA SER A 23 10.73 -27.55 6.85
C SER A 23 10.79 -26.65 5.62
N ASP A 24 11.96 -26.55 4.99
CA ASP A 24 12.16 -25.74 3.78
C ASP A 24 11.28 -26.23 2.64
N ARG A 25 11.16 -27.55 2.44
CA ARG A 25 10.25 -28.13 1.42
C ARG A 25 8.79 -27.76 1.66
N ALA A 26 8.34 -27.76 2.93
CA ALA A 26 6.96 -27.37 3.24
C ALA A 26 6.74 -25.88 2.98
N ARG A 27 7.70 -25.02 3.34
CA ARG A 27 7.66 -23.58 3.03
C ARG A 27 7.62 -23.31 1.52
N ASP A 28 8.46 -24.00 0.76
CA ASP A 28 8.48 -23.89 -0.70
C ASP A 28 7.13 -24.29 -1.30
N ALA A 29 6.57 -25.42 -0.87
CA ALA A 29 5.29 -25.91 -1.36
C ALA A 29 4.15 -24.94 -1.03
N VAL A 30 4.08 -24.46 0.22
CA VAL A 30 3.06 -23.47 0.64
C VAL A 30 3.19 -22.19 -0.19
N GLY A 31 4.41 -21.70 -0.41
CA GLY A 31 4.64 -20.46 -1.14
C GLY A 31 4.34 -20.58 -2.62
N LEU A 32 4.76 -21.68 -3.25
CA LEU A 32 4.56 -21.91 -4.67
C LEU A 32 3.10 -22.21 -5.02
N VAL A 33 2.44 -23.07 -4.23
CA VAL A 33 1.00 -23.37 -4.40
C VAL A 33 0.16 -22.14 -4.06
N GLY A 34 0.47 -21.46 -2.95
CA GLY A 34 -0.21 -20.23 -2.55
C GLY A 34 -0.13 -19.15 -3.62
N SER A 35 1.07 -18.84 -4.12
CA SER A 35 1.27 -17.91 -5.23
C SER A 35 0.56 -18.36 -6.51
N GLY A 36 0.61 -19.66 -6.85
CA GLY A 36 -0.10 -20.22 -8.01
C GLY A 36 -1.62 -19.98 -7.95
N ILE A 37 -2.24 -20.22 -6.79
CA ILE A 37 -3.67 -19.99 -6.59
C ILE A 37 -3.99 -18.50 -6.66
N ILE A 38 -3.20 -17.62 -6.02
CA ILE A 38 -3.41 -16.16 -6.09
C ILE A 38 -3.39 -15.68 -7.55
N MET A 39 -2.39 -16.12 -8.34
CA MET A 39 -2.29 -15.78 -9.77
C MET A 39 -3.51 -16.28 -10.55
N ALA A 40 -3.90 -17.54 -10.35
CA ALA A 40 -5.05 -18.12 -11.05
C ALA A 40 -6.35 -17.36 -10.74
N VAL A 41 -6.63 -17.11 -9.46
CA VAL A 41 -7.83 -16.35 -9.05
C VAL A 41 -7.78 -14.93 -9.60
N THR A 42 -6.63 -14.29 -9.58
CA THR A 42 -6.42 -12.94 -10.13
C THR A 42 -6.79 -12.88 -11.62
N VAL A 43 -6.36 -13.86 -12.41
CA VAL A 43 -6.73 -13.97 -13.83
C VAL A 43 -8.22 -14.22 -14.00
N VAL A 44 -8.82 -15.10 -13.18
CA VAL A 44 -10.28 -15.36 -13.22
C VAL A 44 -11.08 -14.09 -12.90
N VAL A 45 -10.70 -13.34 -11.85
CA VAL A 45 -11.32 -12.05 -11.51
C VAL A 45 -11.20 -11.09 -12.69
N ALA A 46 -10.01 -10.97 -13.29
CA ALA A 46 -9.83 -10.09 -14.44
C ALA A 46 -10.70 -10.48 -15.64
N VAL A 47 -10.74 -11.75 -16.03
CA VAL A 47 -11.55 -12.22 -17.16
C VAL A 47 -13.04 -11.98 -16.92
N LEU A 48 -13.52 -12.23 -15.70
CA LEU A 48 -14.94 -12.07 -15.37
C LEU A 48 -15.38 -10.60 -15.33
N PHE A 49 -14.53 -9.68 -14.86
CA PHE A 49 -14.92 -8.28 -14.64
C PHE A 49 -14.39 -7.30 -15.70
N PHE A 50 -13.45 -7.70 -16.56
CA PHE A 50 -12.92 -6.80 -17.60
C PHE A 50 -13.95 -6.44 -18.67
N GLY A 51 -14.92 -7.32 -18.96
CA GLY A 51 -15.95 -7.06 -19.98
C GLY A 51 -17.25 -6.44 -19.45
N THR A 52 -17.43 -6.35 -18.13
CA THR A 52 -18.73 -6.03 -17.51
C THR A 52 -18.91 -4.56 -17.16
N GLY A 53 -17.86 -3.73 -17.32
CA GLY A 53 -17.83 -2.35 -16.87
C GLY A 53 -17.71 -2.20 -15.35
N PRO A 54 -17.74 -0.95 -14.84
CA PRO A 54 -17.64 -0.68 -13.41
C PRO A 54 -18.82 -1.25 -12.63
N GLN A 55 -18.55 -1.95 -11.53
CA GLN A 55 -19.56 -2.60 -10.70
C GLN A 55 -19.29 -2.35 -9.21
N GLY A 56 -20.31 -1.84 -8.53
CA GLY A 56 -20.40 -1.83 -7.07
C GLY A 56 -20.96 -3.16 -6.59
N PHE A 57 -20.50 -3.58 -5.41
CA PHE A 57 -20.82 -4.89 -4.87
C PHE A 57 -21.47 -4.76 -3.49
N GLU A 58 -22.74 -5.14 -3.40
CA GLU A 58 -23.49 -5.08 -2.15
C GLU A 58 -23.00 -6.10 -1.12
N VAL A 59 -22.92 -5.65 0.14
CA VAL A 59 -22.59 -6.49 1.28
C VAL A 59 -23.70 -6.34 2.30
N ALA A 60 -24.19 -7.48 2.81
CA ALA A 60 -25.24 -7.49 3.81
C ALA A 60 -24.88 -6.57 5.00
N PRO A 61 -25.80 -5.73 5.50
CA PRO A 61 -25.48 -4.72 6.52
C PRO A 61 -24.76 -5.25 7.75
N GLY A 62 -25.22 -6.39 8.29
CA GLY A 62 -24.57 -7.03 9.43
C GLY A 62 -23.15 -7.49 9.14
N THR A 63 -22.88 -8.01 7.93
CA THR A 63 -21.52 -8.40 7.52
C THR A 63 -20.62 -7.20 7.33
N SER A 64 -21.12 -6.11 6.71
CA SER A 64 -20.36 -4.88 6.54
C SER A 64 -19.96 -4.27 7.89
N HIS A 65 -20.90 -4.24 8.84
CA HIS A 65 -20.65 -3.73 10.20
C HIS A 65 -19.58 -4.56 10.92
N VAL A 66 -19.67 -5.88 10.85
CA VAL A 66 -18.64 -6.78 11.43
C VAL A 66 -17.27 -6.55 10.78
N LEU A 67 -17.20 -6.35 9.46
CA LEU A 67 -15.95 -6.05 8.76
C LEU A 67 -15.35 -4.69 9.15
N SER A 68 -16.17 -3.67 9.39
CA SER A 68 -15.71 -2.39 9.94
C SER A 68 -15.18 -2.54 11.37
N ILE A 69 -15.85 -3.33 12.24
CA ILE A 69 -15.31 -3.65 13.57
C ILE A 69 -13.95 -4.34 13.45
N ILE A 70 -13.83 -5.35 12.59
CA ILE A 70 -12.57 -6.06 12.36
C ILE A 70 -11.50 -5.08 11.89
N SER A 71 -11.83 -4.19 10.96
CA SER A 71 -10.88 -3.18 10.43
C SER A 71 -10.39 -2.24 11.52
N SER A 72 -11.30 -1.70 12.34
CA SER A 72 -10.98 -0.87 13.50
C SER A 72 -10.09 -1.61 14.53
N VAL A 73 -10.36 -2.89 14.79
CA VAL A 73 -9.54 -3.72 15.69
C VAL A 73 -8.14 -3.94 15.11
N VAL A 74 -8.04 -4.19 13.80
CA VAL A 74 -6.75 -4.33 13.11
C VAL A 74 -5.95 -3.03 13.24
N ASP A 75 -6.54 -1.87 13.01
CA ASP A 75 -5.86 -0.57 13.13
C ASP A 75 -5.29 -0.34 14.54
N VAL A 76 -6.04 -0.71 15.59
CA VAL A 76 -5.57 -0.65 16.98
C VAL A 76 -4.39 -1.60 17.21
N ILE A 77 -4.42 -2.82 16.67
CA ILE A 77 -3.32 -3.78 16.76
C ILE A 77 -2.07 -3.24 16.06
N LEU A 78 -2.23 -2.66 14.86
CA LEU A 78 -1.13 -2.07 14.10
C LEU A 78 -0.49 -0.89 14.86
N CYS A 79 -1.30 -0.02 15.45
CA CYS A 79 -0.83 1.06 16.31
C CYS A 79 -0.06 0.52 17.53
N ALA A 80 -0.54 -0.56 18.15
CA ALA A 80 0.16 -1.21 19.26
C ALA A 80 1.54 -1.77 18.82
N VAL A 81 1.64 -2.36 17.62
CA VAL A 81 2.91 -2.81 17.04
C VAL A 81 3.86 -1.64 16.82
N ILE A 82 3.38 -0.50 16.30
CA ILE A 82 4.18 0.70 16.10
C ILE A 82 4.70 1.23 17.44
N LEU A 83 3.83 1.37 18.44
CA LEU A 83 4.18 1.86 19.78
C LEU A 83 5.17 0.94 20.50
N TYR A 84 4.97 -0.38 20.40
CA TYR A 84 5.92 -1.35 20.93
C TYR A 84 7.32 -1.17 20.34
N ASN A 85 7.41 -1.01 19.02
CA ASN A 85 8.71 -0.80 18.36
C ASN A 85 9.30 0.58 18.70
N ALA A 86 8.48 1.62 18.78
CA ALA A 86 8.92 2.95 19.20
C ALA A 86 9.52 2.94 20.61
N PHE A 87 8.89 2.23 21.55
CA PHE A 87 9.40 2.04 22.90
C PHE A 87 10.71 1.24 22.90
N LYS A 88 10.73 0.08 22.22
CA LYS A 88 11.88 -0.82 22.15
C LYS A 88 13.14 -0.13 21.62
N TYR A 89 13.00 0.72 20.59
CA TYR A 89 14.12 1.43 19.96
C TYR A 89 14.26 2.89 20.41
N ARG A 90 13.50 3.31 21.44
CA ARG A 90 13.52 4.66 22.02
C ARG A 90 13.34 5.79 21.00
N ASN A 91 12.51 5.57 19.98
CA ASN A 91 12.21 6.58 18.96
C ASN A 91 11.00 7.42 19.39
N ALA A 92 11.26 8.59 19.98
CA ALA A 92 10.23 9.47 20.53
C ALA A 92 9.22 9.95 19.47
N LEU A 93 9.71 10.32 18.27
CA LEU A 93 8.85 10.84 17.20
C LEU A 93 7.83 9.79 16.73
N THR A 94 8.28 8.55 16.54
CA THR A 94 7.38 7.44 16.18
C THR A 94 6.40 7.14 17.31
N GLY A 95 6.84 7.27 18.57
CA GLY A 95 5.96 7.14 19.73
C GLY A 95 4.84 8.17 19.74
N VAL A 96 5.17 9.45 19.55
CA VAL A 96 4.18 10.55 19.50
C VAL A 96 3.20 10.35 18.35
N LEU A 97 3.71 10.11 17.14
CA LEU A 97 2.85 9.86 15.97
C LEU A 97 1.98 8.61 16.18
N GLY A 98 2.51 7.58 16.83
CA GLY A 98 1.76 6.34 17.15
C GLY A 98 0.63 6.58 18.11
N VAL A 99 0.83 7.42 19.13
CA VAL A 99 -0.24 7.81 20.05
C VAL A 99 -1.30 8.64 19.33
N VAL A 100 -0.88 9.61 18.50
CA VAL A 100 -1.82 10.43 17.72
C VAL A 100 -2.68 9.56 16.79
N GLN A 101 -2.05 8.64 16.06
CA GLN A 101 -2.74 7.71 15.16
C GLN A 101 -3.68 6.76 15.92
N LEU A 102 -3.25 6.22 17.07
CA LEU A 102 -4.08 5.35 17.91
C LEU A 102 -5.31 6.08 18.44
N VAL A 103 -5.10 7.25 19.05
CA VAL A 103 -6.19 8.08 19.60
C VAL A 103 -7.15 8.46 18.49
N GLY A 104 -6.63 8.86 17.33
CA GLY A 104 -7.45 9.16 16.17
C GLY A 104 -8.28 7.95 15.72
N SER A 105 -7.65 6.78 15.57
CA SER A 105 -8.33 5.58 15.06
C SER A 105 -9.43 5.12 16.02
N VAL A 106 -9.18 5.17 17.33
CA VAL A 106 -10.18 4.85 18.36
C VAL A 106 -11.31 5.89 18.37
N ALA A 107 -10.99 7.19 18.24
CA ALA A 107 -12.01 8.24 18.18
C ALA A 107 -12.90 8.07 16.94
N PHE A 108 -12.30 7.80 15.77
CA PHE A 108 -13.04 7.55 14.54
C PHE A 108 -13.97 6.32 14.68
N ALA A 109 -13.44 5.20 15.17
CA ALA A 109 -14.23 3.99 15.41
C ALA A 109 -15.38 4.23 16.40
N ALA A 110 -15.16 5.00 17.46
CA ALA A 110 -16.19 5.36 18.42
C ALA A 110 -17.32 6.21 17.80
N MET A 111 -17.02 6.98 16.75
CA MET A 111 -18.00 7.81 16.04
C MET A 111 -18.77 7.04 14.95
N THR A 112 -18.15 6.03 14.33
CA THR A 112 -18.71 5.33 13.15
C THR A 112 -19.38 3.99 13.49
N LEU A 113 -18.87 3.25 14.47
CA LEU A 113 -19.40 1.92 14.82
C LEU A 113 -20.82 1.93 15.43
N PRO A 114 -21.24 2.93 16.22
CA PRO A 114 -22.61 2.96 16.77
C PRO A 114 -23.67 3.31 15.74
N THR A 115 -23.30 3.98 14.64
CA THR A 115 -24.23 4.45 13.61
C THR A 115 -24.48 3.36 12.58
N ALA A 116 -25.66 2.72 12.63
CA ALA A 116 -26.09 1.74 11.63
C ALA A 116 -26.18 2.33 10.20
N GLU A 117 -26.20 3.66 10.07
CA GLU A 117 -26.19 4.41 8.81
C GLU A 117 -24.82 4.42 8.10
N VAL A 118 -23.72 3.99 8.76
CA VAL A 118 -22.39 3.88 8.13
C VAL A 118 -22.21 2.57 7.36
N VAL A 119 -23.25 1.73 7.32
CA VAL A 119 -23.31 0.59 6.40
C VAL A 119 -23.48 1.13 4.98
N THR A 120 -22.35 1.39 4.33
CA THR A 120 -22.28 1.63 2.90
C THR A 120 -22.91 0.45 2.16
N ALA A 121 -23.93 0.70 1.33
CA ALA A 121 -24.64 -0.36 0.62
C ALA A 121 -23.70 -1.19 -0.27
N THR A 122 -22.68 -0.55 -0.87
CA THR A 122 -21.70 -1.17 -1.78
C THR A 122 -20.26 -0.85 -1.36
N PRO A 123 -19.70 -1.51 -0.32
CA PRO A 123 -18.36 -1.19 0.17
C PRO A 123 -17.23 -1.67 -0.76
N LEU A 124 -17.54 -2.59 -1.68
CA LEU A 124 -16.62 -3.13 -2.67
C LEU A 124 -16.95 -2.58 -4.05
N TYR A 125 -15.91 -2.30 -4.84
CA TYR A 125 -16.06 -1.76 -6.19
C TYR A 125 -14.93 -2.24 -7.09
N LEU A 126 -15.29 -2.66 -8.31
CA LEU A 126 -14.33 -2.95 -9.37
C LEU A 126 -14.65 -2.12 -10.60
N ASP A 127 -13.67 -1.36 -11.05
CA ASP A 127 -13.60 -0.81 -12.39
C ASP A 127 -12.37 -1.36 -13.14
N TYR A 128 -12.15 -0.87 -14.36
CA TYR A 128 -11.01 -1.28 -15.17
C TYR A 128 -9.66 -1.02 -14.48
N MET A 129 -9.54 0.06 -13.71
CA MET A 129 -8.31 0.37 -12.98
C MET A 129 -8.09 -0.62 -11.84
N SER A 130 -9.13 -0.95 -11.08
CA SER A 130 -9.07 -2.00 -10.04
C SER A 130 -8.69 -3.35 -10.64
N VAL A 131 -9.22 -3.72 -11.81
CA VAL A 131 -8.83 -4.97 -12.52
C VAL A 131 -7.35 -4.95 -12.91
N ILE A 132 -6.87 -3.84 -13.49
CA ILE A 132 -5.45 -3.66 -13.83
C ILE A 132 -4.56 -3.84 -12.58
N MET A 133 -4.97 -3.24 -11.46
CA MET A 133 -4.24 -3.33 -10.21
C MET A 133 -4.32 -4.71 -9.57
N VAL A 134 -5.45 -5.41 -9.66
CA VAL A 134 -5.60 -6.81 -9.25
C VAL A 134 -4.61 -7.69 -10.03
N LEU A 135 -4.51 -7.53 -11.35
CA LEU A 135 -3.53 -8.24 -12.18
C LEU A 135 -2.09 -7.90 -11.78
N ALA A 136 -1.78 -6.61 -11.59
CA ALA A 136 -0.45 -6.16 -11.17
C ALA A 136 -0.04 -6.75 -9.82
N VAL A 137 -0.89 -6.67 -8.80
CA VAL A 137 -0.61 -7.20 -7.47
C VAL A 137 -0.56 -8.72 -7.48
N GLY A 138 -1.54 -9.38 -8.10
CA GLY A 138 -1.67 -10.83 -8.04
C GLY A 138 -0.70 -11.60 -8.93
N ILE A 139 -0.30 -11.06 -10.10
CA ILE A 139 0.70 -11.71 -10.95
C ILE A 139 2.10 -11.32 -10.50
N VAL A 140 2.43 -10.03 -10.55
CA VAL A 140 3.80 -9.57 -10.28
C VAL A 140 4.14 -9.74 -8.80
N GLY A 141 3.21 -9.45 -7.88
CA GLY A 141 3.42 -9.66 -6.45
C GLY A 141 3.64 -11.13 -6.09
N SER A 142 2.85 -12.05 -6.65
CA SER A 142 3.04 -13.50 -6.42
C SER A 142 4.34 -14.04 -7.01
N LEU A 143 4.76 -13.57 -8.18
CA LEU A 143 6.07 -13.92 -8.75
C LEU A 143 7.23 -13.44 -7.86
N ILE A 144 7.11 -12.25 -7.27
CA ILE A 144 8.11 -11.74 -6.31
C ILE A 144 8.12 -12.61 -5.03
N CYS A 145 6.96 -13.08 -4.55
CA CYS A 145 6.90 -14.04 -3.44
C CYS A 145 7.56 -15.38 -3.78
N VAL A 146 7.40 -15.89 -5.01
CA VAL A 146 8.08 -17.12 -5.45
C VAL A 146 9.59 -16.91 -5.51
N TYR A 147 10.05 -15.79 -6.07
CA TYR A 147 11.47 -15.42 -6.09
C TYR A 147 12.06 -15.34 -4.67
N ALA A 148 11.30 -14.79 -3.72
CA ALA A 148 11.73 -14.67 -2.32
C ALA A 148 12.03 -16.02 -1.65
N LEU A 149 11.36 -17.12 -2.05
CA LEU A 149 11.59 -18.44 -1.47
C LEU A 149 13.04 -18.92 -1.70
N GLY A 150 13.56 -18.72 -2.91
CA GLY A 150 14.95 -19.04 -3.26
C GLY A 150 15.91 -18.04 -2.64
N TYR A 151 15.71 -16.75 -2.91
CA TYR A 151 16.59 -15.67 -2.45
C TYR A 151 16.82 -15.69 -0.94
N MET A 152 15.77 -15.93 -0.15
CA MET A 152 15.89 -15.90 1.31
C MET A 152 16.67 -17.08 1.88
N LYS A 153 16.79 -18.21 1.16
CA LYS A 153 17.67 -19.33 1.57
C LYS A 153 19.13 -18.92 1.44
N ASP A 154 19.49 -18.35 0.30
CA ASP A 154 20.85 -17.88 0.05
C ASP A 154 21.21 -16.74 1.00
N PHE A 155 20.29 -15.81 1.22
CA PHE A 155 20.45 -14.71 2.18
C PHE A 155 20.72 -15.23 3.60
N GLN A 156 19.95 -16.22 4.06
CA GLN A 156 20.12 -16.82 5.38
C GLN A 156 21.44 -17.62 5.47
N ALA A 157 21.84 -18.32 4.42
CA ALA A 157 23.11 -19.06 4.41
C ALA A 157 24.32 -18.11 4.55
N HIS A 158 24.26 -16.94 3.91
CA HIS A 158 25.26 -15.89 4.10
C HIS A 158 25.27 -15.34 5.54
N ASP A 159 24.10 -15.02 6.11
CA ASP A 159 23.99 -14.53 7.49
C ASP A 159 24.51 -15.58 8.50
N GLU A 160 24.22 -16.87 8.28
CA GLU A 160 24.72 -17.97 9.11
C GLU A 160 26.23 -18.14 9.01
N HIS A 161 26.81 -18.02 7.81
CA HIS A 161 28.25 -18.07 7.61
C HIS A 161 28.96 -16.92 8.34
N GLU A 162 28.45 -15.69 8.23
CA GLU A 162 29.00 -14.54 8.96
C GLU A 162 28.86 -14.67 10.47
N ALA A 163 27.72 -15.18 10.95
CA ALA A 163 27.50 -15.42 12.38
C ALA A 163 28.45 -16.50 12.92
N ALA A 164 28.65 -17.58 12.15
CA ALA A 164 29.57 -18.66 12.51
C ALA A 164 31.01 -18.17 12.63
N LEU A 165 31.46 -17.28 11.74
CA LEU A 165 32.78 -16.63 11.82
C LEU A 165 32.94 -15.80 13.11
N ARG A 166 31.85 -15.33 13.72
CA ARG A 166 31.81 -14.59 14.99
C ARG A 166 31.50 -15.48 16.20
N GLY A 167 31.41 -16.80 16.02
CA GLY A 167 31.02 -17.74 17.08
C GLY A 167 29.58 -17.59 17.56
N GLN A 168 28.69 -17.06 16.72
CA GLN A 168 27.28 -16.81 17.02
C GLN A 168 26.37 -17.66 16.12
N THR A 169 25.10 -17.78 16.51
CA THR A 169 24.06 -18.40 15.68
C THR A 169 23.11 -17.32 15.16
N ALA A 170 22.81 -17.36 13.86
CA ALA A 170 21.84 -16.45 13.24
C ALA A 170 20.41 -17.01 13.43
N PRO A 171 19.46 -16.27 14.02
CA PRO A 171 18.09 -16.75 14.13
C PRO A 171 17.41 -16.79 12.74
N ASP A 172 16.80 -17.92 12.37
CA ASP A 172 16.02 -18.05 11.13
C ASP A 172 14.73 -17.21 11.24
N ARG A 173 14.70 -16.10 10.48
CA ARG A 173 13.57 -15.16 10.44
C ARG A 173 12.81 -15.22 9.11
N ARG A 174 13.18 -16.14 8.21
CA ARG A 174 12.53 -16.32 6.91
C ARG A 174 11.02 -16.57 7.01
N PRO A 175 10.50 -17.37 7.97
CA PRO A 175 9.05 -17.59 8.12
C PRO A 175 8.27 -16.29 8.31
N GLN A 176 8.76 -15.40 9.17
CA GLN A 176 8.12 -14.12 9.47
C GLN A 176 8.18 -13.19 8.27
N PHE A 177 9.32 -13.15 7.57
CA PHE A 177 9.50 -12.34 6.37
C PHE A 177 8.53 -12.73 5.25
N LEU A 178 8.46 -14.03 4.93
CA LEU A 178 7.57 -14.53 3.89
C LEU A 178 6.09 -14.36 4.27
N ALA A 179 5.74 -14.56 5.55
CA ALA A 179 4.39 -14.28 6.03
C ALA A 179 4.00 -12.80 5.85
N LEU A 180 4.91 -11.87 6.14
CA LEU A 180 4.69 -10.44 5.92
C LEU A 180 4.49 -10.11 4.45
N MET A 181 5.20 -10.75 3.51
CA MET A 181 4.99 -10.54 2.07
C MET A 181 3.58 -10.95 1.62
N PHE A 182 3.07 -12.10 2.08
CA PHE A 182 1.71 -12.53 1.75
C PHE A 182 0.63 -11.69 2.44
N LEU A 183 0.85 -11.27 3.69
CA LEU A 183 0.00 -10.29 4.37
C LEU A 183 -0.04 -8.96 3.60
N PHE A 184 1.09 -8.53 3.05
CA PHE A 184 1.18 -7.36 2.18
C PHE A 184 0.29 -7.49 0.95
N LEU A 185 0.31 -8.66 0.28
CA LEU A 185 -0.56 -8.91 -0.88
C LEU A 185 -2.04 -8.87 -0.51
N SER A 186 -2.43 -9.47 0.62
CA SER A 186 -3.80 -9.40 1.14
C SER A 186 -4.25 -7.95 1.32
N ALA A 187 -3.44 -7.14 2.01
CA ALA A 187 -3.74 -5.73 2.25
C ALA A 187 -3.84 -4.91 0.96
N MET A 188 -2.98 -5.19 -0.03
CA MET A 188 -3.09 -4.55 -1.34
C MET A 188 -4.37 -4.94 -2.09
N PHE A 189 -4.81 -6.19 -2.00
CA PHE A 189 -6.10 -6.57 -2.57
C PHE A 189 -7.25 -5.81 -1.90
N VAL A 190 -7.23 -5.67 -0.57
CA VAL A 190 -8.21 -4.84 0.15
C VAL A 190 -8.22 -3.41 -0.40
N ILE A 191 -7.06 -2.77 -0.57
CA ILE A 191 -6.98 -1.40 -1.12
C ILE A 191 -7.63 -1.31 -2.51
N VAL A 192 -7.32 -2.23 -3.43
CA VAL A 192 -7.70 -2.10 -4.83
C VAL A 192 -9.15 -2.49 -5.11
N THR A 193 -9.79 -3.25 -4.21
CA THR A 193 -11.19 -3.67 -4.32
C THR A 193 -12.16 -2.85 -3.47
N SER A 194 -11.67 -1.96 -2.60
CA SER A 194 -12.52 -1.19 -1.68
C SER A 194 -12.96 0.14 -2.29
N ASP A 195 -14.27 0.41 -2.20
CA ASP A 195 -14.84 1.76 -2.37
C ASP A 195 -14.98 2.48 -1.03
N ASN A 196 -15.21 1.71 0.04
CA ASN A 196 -15.27 2.18 1.41
C ASN A 196 -13.88 2.63 1.87
N LEU A 197 -13.77 3.89 2.27
CA LEU A 197 -12.50 4.51 2.65
C LEU A 197 -11.96 4.01 4.00
N GLU A 198 -12.81 3.53 4.91
CA GLU A 198 -12.37 2.89 6.17
C GLU A 198 -11.63 1.57 5.86
N TRP A 199 -12.19 0.75 4.97
CA TRP A 199 -11.56 -0.52 4.59
C TRP A 199 -10.28 -0.28 3.79
N LEU A 200 -10.29 0.72 2.91
CA LEU A 200 -9.09 1.16 2.20
C LEU A 200 -8.01 1.63 3.18
N PHE A 201 -8.38 2.40 4.21
CA PHE A 201 -7.47 2.87 5.26
C PHE A 201 -6.87 1.72 6.08
N CYS A 202 -7.67 0.71 6.45
CA CYS A 202 -7.16 -0.49 7.11
C CYS A 202 -6.08 -1.19 6.25
N GLY A 203 -6.36 -1.42 4.96
CA GLY A 203 -5.35 -1.94 4.03
C GLY A 203 -4.10 -1.04 3.91
N TRP A 204 -4.31 0.28 3.94
CA TRP A 204 -3.25 1.29 3.90
C TRP A 204 -2.29 1.20 5.10
N GLU A 205 -2.82 1.01 6.30
CA GLU A 205 -2.01 0.89 7.52
C GLU A 205 -1.34 -0.49 7.60
N ILE A 206 -2.02 -1.58 7.20
CA ILE A 206 -1.40 -2.92 7.13
C ILE A 206 -0.17 -2.89 6.23
N THR A 207 -0.29 -2.32 5.01
CA THR A 207 0.86 -2.21 4.08
C THR A 207 1.99 -1.36 4.68
N THR A 208 1.64 -0.30 5.42
CA THR A 208 2.60 0.56 6.11
C THR A 208 3.41 -0.20 7.15
N VAL A 209 2.77 -0.93 8.06
CA VAL A 209 3.46 -1.70 9.10
C VAL A 209 4.22 -2.88 8.52
N CYS A 210 3.68 -3.57 7.51
CA CYS A 210 4.39 -4.67 6.85
C CYS A 210 5.68 -4.17 6.20
N SER A 211 5.65 -3.03 5.49
CA SER A 211 6.86 -2.44 4.89
C SER A 211 7.90 -2.04 5.94
N PHE A 212 7.46 -1.44 7.06
CA PHE A 212 8.33 -1.09 8.18
C PHE A 212 9.11 -2.31 8.70
N LEU A 213 8.40 -3.41 8.96
CA LEU A 213 8.99 -4.65 9.47
C LEU A 213 9.91 -5.32 8.44
N MET A 214 9.54 -5.30 7.16
CA MET A 214 10.37 -5.87 6.08
C MET A 214 11.65 -5.06 5.82
N ILE A 215 11.60 -3.73 5.92
CA ILE A 215 12.79 -2.87 5.79
C ILE A 215 13.73 -3.09 6.97
N GLY A 216 13.19 -3.25 8.18
CA GLY A 216 13.94 -3.54 9.39
C GLY A 216 14.45 -4.99 9.51
N TYR A 217 14.33 -5.81 8.45
CA TYR A 217 14.61 -7.25 8.51
C TYR A 217 16.00 -7.58 9.06
N THR A 218 17.07 -6.96 8.55
CA THR A 218 18.45 -7.31 8.94
C THR A 218 18.81 -6.83 10.35
N ARG A 219 18.03 -5.91 10.95
CA ARG A 219 18.26 -5.31 12.28
C ARG A 219 19.63 -4.64 12.45
N THR A 220 20.31 -4.30 11.36
CA THR A 220 21.50 -3.43 11.43
C THR A 220 21.08 -2.01 11.85
N PRO A 221 21.98 -1.20 12.42
CA PRO A 221 21.67 0.19 12.76
C PRO A 221 21.12 0.99 11.58
N GLU A 222 21.65 0.73 10.37
CA GLU A 222 21.19 1.34 9.13
C GLU A 222 19.77 0.89 8.75
N ALA A 223 19.47 -0.42 8.82
CA ALA A 223 18.14 -0.94 8.51
C ALA A 223 17.08 -0.43 9.49
N ILE A 224 17.41 -0.39 10.78
CA ILE A 224 16.51 0.15 11.82
C ILE A 224 16.24 1.64 11.56
N LYS A 225 17.29 2.44 11.29
CA LYS A 225 17.15 3.86 10.99
C LYS A 225 16.22 4.10 9.79
N ASN A 226 16.45 3.39 8.68
CA ASN A 226 15.66 3.55 7.47
C ASN A 226 14.22 3.03 7.62
N ALA A 227 14.01 1.96 8.39
CA ALA A 227 12.67 1.50 8.76
C ALA A 227 11.93 2.60 9.53
N PHE A 228 12.56 3.23 10.53
CA PHE A 228 11.93 4.33 11.26
C PHE A 228 11.67 5.57 10.39
N THR A 229 12.58 5.93 9.47
CA THR A 229 12.29 6.98 8.49
C THR A 229 11.05 6.66 7.65
N GLN A 230 10.89 5.39 7.26
CA GLN A 230 9.72 4.95 6.52
C GLN A 230 8.42 5.06 7.31
N ILE A 231 8.38 4.52 8.53
CA ILE A 231 7.14 4.53 9.33
C ILE A 231 6.75 5.96 9.71
N ILE A 232 7.71 6.81 10.09
CA ILE A 232 7.45 8.22 10.45
C ILE A 232 6.78 8.96 9.28
N LEU A 233 7.38 8.90 8.09
CA LEU A 233 6.83 9.62 6.94
C LEU A 233 5.47 9.04 6.52
N ASN A 234 5.33 7.72 6.49
CA ASN A 234 4.05 7.11 6.11
C ASN A 234 2.93 7.32 7.13
N MET A 235 3.25 7.44 8.41
CA MET A 235 2.27 7.78 9.45
C MET A 235 1.79 9.22 9.33
N LEU A 236 2.64 10.17 8.90
CA LEU A 236 2.16 11.52 8.59
C LEU A 236 1.08 11.49 7.49
N GLY A 237 1.29 10.66 6.46
CA GLY A 237 0.28 10.40 5.44
C GLY A 237 -0.96 9.67 5.98
N GLY A 238 -0.78 8.66 6.84
CA GLY A 238 -1.88 7.93 7.49
C GLY A 238 -2.75 8.82 8.38
N ILE A 239 -2.13 9.73 9.16
CA ILE A 239 -2.84 10.72 9.97
C ILE A 239 -3.63 11.69 9.07
N ALA A 240 -3.05 12.14 7.95
CA ALA A 240 -3.78 12.96 6.98
C ALA A 240 -4.98 12.22 6.40
N PHE A 241 -4.82 10.93 6.04
CA PHE A 241 -5.92 10.09 5.58
C PHE A 241 -7.03 10.03 6.63
N LEU A 242 -6.68 9.69 7.88
CA LEU A 242 -7.62 9.56 8.99
C LEU A 242 -8.33 10.88 9.32
N ALA A 243 -7.62 12.01 9.26
CA ALA A 243 -8.23 13.34 9.40
C ALA A 243 -9.25 13.62 8.28
N GLY A 244 -8.97 13.15 7.05
CA GLY A 244 -9.90 13.20 5.94
C GLY A 244 -11.17 12.38 6.21
N LEU A 245 -11.02 11.15 6.72
CA LEU A 245 -12.14 10.28 7.11
C LEU A 245 -13.01 10.92 8.20
N MET A 246 -12.40 11.43 9.26
CA MET A 246 -13.11 12.12 10.33
C MET A 246 -13.89 13.33 9.82
N PHE A 247 -13.27 14.13 8.94
CA PHE A 247 -13.92 15.29 8.37
C PHE A 247 -15.13 14.89 7.53
N LEU A 248 -15.02 13.85 6.69
CA LEU A 248 -16.14 13.33 5.90
C LEU A 248 -17.29 12.92 6.82
N HIS A 249 -17.00 12.11 7.85
CA HIS A 249 -18.02 11.59 8.78
C HIS A 249 -18.75 12.69 9.55
N VAL A 250 -18.01 13.64 10.16
CA VAL A 250 -18.59 14.72 10.97
C VAL A 250 -19.51 15.63 10.16
N ASN A 251 -19.22 15.79 8.86
CA ASN A 251 -20.01 16.65 7.97
C ASN A 251 -21.11 15.89 7.21
N GLY A 252 -21.37 14.61 7.55
CA GLY A 252 -22.38 13.79 6.88
C GLY A 252 -22.09 13.56 5.39
N VAL A 253 -20.81 13.58 5.00
CA VAL A 253 -20.37 13.31 3.63
C VAL A 253 -20.10 11.80 3.50
N PRO A 254 -20.41 11.16 2.36
CA PRO A 254 -20.17 9.73 2.17
C PRO A 254 -18.72 9.32 2.44
N LEU A 255 -18.55 8.21 3.15
CA LEU A 255 -17.25 7.55 3.40
C LEU A 255 -16.83 6.61 2.26
N THR A 256 -17.33 6.87 1.04
CA THR A 256 -17.02 6.11 -0.17
C THR A 256 -16.46 7.02 -1.24
N ILE A 257 -15.53 6.51 -2.05
CA ILE A 257 -14.98 7.27 -3.18
C ILE A 257 -16.09 7.60 -4.18
N SER A 258 -16.91 6.61 -4.52
CA SER A 258 -18.03 6.79 -5.46
C SER A 258 -19.03 7.83 -4.96
N GLY A 259 -19.34 7.84 -3.66
CA GLY A 259 -20.24 8.83 -3.06
C GLY A 259 -19.63 10.24 -3.02
N MET A 260 -18.32 10.38 -2.85
CA MET A 260 -17.63 11.67 -2.99
C MET A 260 -17.72 12.21 -4.43
N ILE A 261 -17.57 11.34 -5.44
CA ILE A 261 -17.70 11.71 -6.86
C ILE A 261 -19.13 12.15 -7.18
N GLU A 262 -20.13 11.40 -6.72
CA GLU A 262 -21.54 11.73 -6.91
C GLU A 262 -21.89 13.08 -6.26
N LEU A 263 -21.49 13.29 -5.00
CA LEU A 263 -21.73 14.56 -4.30
C LEU A 263 -21.02 15.73 -4.99
N SER A 264 -19.82 15.51 -5.54
CA SER A 264 -19.09 16.53 -6.31
C SER A 264 -19.89 16.96 -7.54
N GLY A 265 -20.47 16.01 -8.27
CA GLY A 265 -21.30 16.26 -9.46
C GLY A 265 -22.63 16.96 -9.16
N ALA A 266 -23.16 16.84 -7.94
CA ALA A 266 -24.41 17.47 -7.54
C ALA A 266 -24.35 19.00 -7.44
N GLY A 267 -23.14 19.58 -7.33
CA GLY A 267 -22.95 21.04 -7.32
C GLY A 267 -23.62 21.79 -6.15
N THR A 268 -23.91 21.10 -5.05
CA THR A 268 -24.59 21.66 -3.87
C THR A 268 -23.61 22.39 -2.93
N ALA A 269 -24.13 23.15 -1.96
CA ALA A 269 -23.27 23.74 -0.91
C ALA A 269 -22.46 22.68 -0.13
N GLN A 270 -23.00 21.47 -0.01
CA GLN A 270 -22.32 20.34 0.65
C GLN A 270 -21.13 19.82 -0.17
N SER A 271 -21.13 19.98 -1.51
CA SER A 271 -20.00 19.58 -2.35
C SER A 271 -18.76 20.45 -2.13
N ALA A 272 -18.91 21.68 -1.62
CA ALA A 272 -17.78 22.53 -1.27
C ALA A 272 -16.96 21.95 -0.09
N LEU A 273 -17.58 21.13 0.76
CA LEU A 273 -16.91 20.48 1.89
C LEU A 273 -15.90 19.42 1.45
N LEU A 274 -15.96 18.94 0.20
CA LEU A 274 -15.05 17.91 -0.32
C LEU A 274 -13.62 18.42 -0.56
N VAL A 275 -13.38 19.73 -0.63
CA VAL A 275 -12.04 20.28 -0.90
C VAL A 275 -11.01 19.78 0.12
N LEU A 276 -11.29 19.93 1.41
CA LEU A 276 -10.37 19.55 2.49
C LEU A 276 -10.08 18.04 2.53
N PRO A 277 -11.06 17.12 2.55
CA PRO A 277 -10.78 15.69 2.55
C PRO A 277 -10.08 15.24 1.26
N VAL A 278 -10.39 15.82 0.10
CA VAL A 278 -9.67 15.51 -1.15
C VAL A 278 -8.21 15.96 -1.07
N VAL A 279 -7.90 17.12 -0.47
CA VAL A 279 -6.51 17.54 -0.18
C VAL A 279 -5.81 16.57 0.76
N LEU A 280 -6.45 16.21 1.87
CA LEU A 280 -5.87 15.34 2.90
C LEU A 280 -5.59 13.92 2.38
N LEU A 281 -6.54 13.33 1.64
CA LEU A 281 -6.36 12.03 0.97
C LEU A 281 -5.26 12.11 -0.10
N SER A 282 -5.14 13.24 -0.81
CA SER A 282 -4.06 13.45 -1.77
C SER A 282 -2.69 13.56 -1.09
N ILE A 283 -2.59 14.22 0.06
CA ILE A 283 -1.34 14.26 0.86
C ILE A 283 -0.95 12.85 1.31
N ALA A 284 -1.91 12.05 1.78
CA ALA A 284 -1.68 10.66 2.11
C ALA A 284 -1.13 9.90 0.89
N ALA A 285 -1.79 10.05 -0.26
CA ALA A 285 -1.41 9.41 -1.50
C ALA A 285 -0.01 9.80 -2.01
N LEU A 286 0.31 11.10 -2.01
CA LEU A 286 1.64 11.63 -2.37
C LEU A 286 2.73 11.07 -1.44
N THR A 287 2.43 10.95 -0.14
CA THR A 287 3.36 10.39 0.86
C THR A 287 3.66 8.92 0.56
N LYS A 288 2.62 8.11 0.30
CA LYS A 288 2.74 6.68 -0.02
C LYS A 288 3.36 6.44 -1.39
N ALA A 289 3.15 7.34 -2.35
CA ALA A 289 3.80 7.34 -3.66
C ALA A 289 5.24 7.91 -3.63
N ALA A 290 5.79 8.17 -2.45
CA ALA A 290 7.14 8.69 -2.24
C ALA A 290 7.43 9.99 -3.03
N GLN A 291 6.45 10.88 -3.11
CA GLN A 291 6.60 12.18 -3.74
C GLN A 291 7.39 13.13 -2.85
N MET A 292 8.07 14.13 -3.42
CA MET A 292 8.78 15.12 -2.62
C MET A 292 7.79 15.99 -1.81
N PRO A 293 8.07 16.30 -0.53
CA PRO A 293 9.32 16.06 0.20
C PRO A 293 9.46 14.66 0.86
N PHE A 294 8.44 13.80 0.81
CA PHE A 294 8.38 12.51 1.49
C PHE A 294 9.23 11.38 0.86
N HIS A 295 9.82 11.60 -0.32
CA HIS A 295 10.57 10.59 -1.09
C HIS A 295 11.70 9.84 -0.36
N THR A 296 12.26 10.41 0.71
CA THR A 296 13.47 9.87 1.38
C THR A 296 13.26 8.50 2.01
N TRP A 297 12.03 8.15 2.43
CA TRP A 297 11.77 6.80 2.95
C TRP A 297 12.01 5.71 1.91
N LEU A 298 11.66 6.00 0.65
CA LEU A 298 11.74 5.02 -0.43
C LEU A 298 13.20 4.80 -0.86
N LEU A 299 14.04 5.84 -0.74
CA LEU A 299 15.49 5.72 -0.91
C LEU A 299 16.12 4.88 0.21
N GLY A 300 15.68 5.10 1.45
CA GLY A 300 16.12 4.33 2.62
C GLY A 300 15.70 2.86 2.56
N ALA A 301 14.59 2.53 1.92
CA ALA A 301 14.08 1.16 1.78
C ALA A 301 14.99 0.23 0.94
N MET A 302 16.01 0.76 0.25
CA MET A 302 16.98 -0.04 -0.52
C MET A 302 17.87 -0.96 0.32
N VAL A 303 17.92 -0.75 1.63
CA VAL A 303 18.67 -1.60 2.58
C VAL A 303 17.95 -2.92 2.87
N ALA A 304 16.69 -3.03 2.49
CA ALA A 304 15.90 -4.24 2.68
C ALA A 304 16.39 -5.38 1.74
N PRO A 305 16.06 -6.64 2.05
CA PRO A 305 16.23 -7.74 1.11
C PRO A 305 15.62 -7.41 -0.25
N THR A 306 16.28 -7.82 -1.34
CA THR A 306 15.86 -7.45 -2.71
C THR A 306 14.40 -7.80 -3.03
N PRO A 307 13.82 -8.92 -2.57
CA PRO A 307 12.38 -9.18 -2.75
C PRO A 307 11.48 -8.09 -2.14
N THR A 308 11.85 -7.51 -0.99
CA THR A 308 11.13 -6.37 -0.41
C THR A 308 11.19 -5.17 -1.33
N SER A 309 12.37 -4.80 -1.83
CA SER A 309 12.52 -3.67 -2.74
C SER A 309 11.73 -3.88 -4.03
N ALA A 310 11.77 -5.08 -4.61
CA ALA A 310 10.96 -5.42 -5.78
C ALA A 310 9.46 -5.24 -5.48
N LEU A 311 8.97 -5.78 -4.36
CA LEU A 311 7.55 -5.71 -3.99
C LEU A 311 7.09 -4.26 -3.77
N LEU A 312 7.81 -3.50 -2.94
CA LEU A 312 7.45 -2.13 -2.56
C LEU A 312 7.52 -1.15 -3.74
N HIS A 313 8.52 -1.30 -4.62
CA HIS A 313 8.76 -0.36 -5.72
C HIS A 313 8.02 -0.71 -7.00
N SER A 314 7.72 -1.99 -7.25
CA SER A 314 7.12 -2.41 -8.52
C SER A 314 5.60 -2.44 -8.48
N SER A 315 4.97 -3.30 -7.69
CA SER A 315 3.56 -3.66 -7.89
C SER A 315 2.62 -3.26 -6.76
N THR A 316 3.14 -2.85 -5.60
CA THR A 316 2.33 -2.78 -4.38
C THR A 316 2.34 -1.41 -3.69
N MET A 317 3.25 -1.16 -2.74
CA MET A 317 3.15 -0.04 -1.79
C MET A 317 3.02 1.32 -2.46
N VAL A 318 3.98 1.65 -3.33
CA VAL A 318 3.96 2.94 -4.03
C VAL A 318 2.81 3.05 -5.04
N LYS A 319 2.20 1.91 -5.40
CA LYS A 319 1.05 1.83 -6.30
C LYS A 319 -0.25 2.12 -5.57
N ALA A 320 -0.35 1.79 -4.27
CA ALA A 320 -1.48 2.21 -3.45
C ALA A 320 -1.66 3.73 -3.48
N GLY A 321 -0.56 4.49 -3.40
CA GLY A 321 -0.56 5.95 -3.53
C GLY A 321 -1.12 6.43 -4.86
N VAL A 322 -0.54 6.01 -5.99
CA VAL A 322 -1.02 6.43 -7.31
C VAL A 322 -2.41 5.87 -7.65
N PHE A 323 -2.79 4.70 -7.13
CA PHE A 323 -4.13 4.14 -7.28
C PHE A 323 -5.18 5.04 -6.62
N LEU A 324 -4.94 5.49 -5.38
CA LEU A 324 -5.84 6.44 -4.72
C LEU A 324 -5.94 7.75 -5.52
N MET A 325 -4.84 8.27 -6.05
CA MET A 325 -4.86 9.47 -6.90
C MET A 325 -5.63 9.25 -8.21
N VAL A 326 -5.58 8.06 -8.82
CA VAL A 326 -6.40 7.73 -10.00
C VAL A 326 -7.88 7.78 -9.64
N LYS A 327 -8.26 7.17 -8.50
CA LYS A 327 -9.64 7.16 -8.02
C LYS A 327 -10.17 8.55 -7.65
N LEU A 328 -9.30 9.43 -7.16
CA LEU A 328 -9.62 10.83 -6.84
C LEU A 328 -9.52 11.76 -8.05
N SER A 329 -8.97 11.32 -9.18
CA SER A 329 -8.74 12.18 -10.35
C SER A 329 -9.98 12.93 -10.86
N PRO A 330 -11.19 12.32 -10.90
CA PRO A 330 -12.41 13.05 -11.26
C PRO A 330 -12.68 14.26 -10.34
N LEU A 331 -12.29 14.17 -9.06
CA LEU A 331 -12.44 15.26 -8.10
C LEU A 331 -11.40 16.37 -8.30
N TYR A 332 -10.22 16.07 -8.86
CA TYR A 332 -9.20 17.09 -9.15
C TYR A 332 -9.63 18.07 -10.25
N ALA A 333 -10.46 17.61 -11.19
CA ALA A 333 -11.07 18.49 -12.19
C ALA A 333 -12.06 19.48 -11.57
N THR A 334 -12.83 19.05 -10.55
CA THR A 334 -13.78 19.91 -9.84
C THR A 334 -13.10 20.82 -8.81
N TYR A 335 -12.04 20.34 -8.15
CA TYR A 335 -11.31 21.06 -7.10
C TYR A 335 -9.88 21.41 -7.57
N PRO A 336 -9.71 22.49 -8.36
CA PRO A 336 -8.47 22.81 -9.04
C PRO A 336 -7.30 23.11 -8.10
N VAL A 337 -7.58 23.57 -6.87
CA VAL A 337 -6.53 23.77 -5.85
C VAL A 337 -5.82 22.45 -5.54
N THR A 338 -6.58 21.37 -5.36
CA THR A 338 -6.01 20.05 -5.09
C THR A 338 -5.33 19.48 -6.33
N GLY A 339 -5.96 19.62 -7.50
CA GLY A 339 -5.36 19.19 -8.77
C GLY A 339 -4.02 19.89 -9.04
N PHE A 340 -3.93 21.20 -8.80
CA PHE A 340 -2.70 21.97 -8.93
C PHE A 340 -1.61 21.52 -7.95
N MET A 341 -1.97 21.23 -6.69
CA MET A 341 -1.04 20.69 -5.69
C MET A 341 -0.45 19.36 -6.17
N VAL A 342 -1.29 18.40 -6.55
CA VAL A 342 -0.86 17.07 -7.00
C VAL A 342 0.00 17.16 -8.26
N THR A 343 -0.44 17.99 -9.23
CA THR A 343 0.28 18.21 -10.49
C THR A 343 1.67 18.79 -10.24
N SER A 344 1.75 19.85 -9.43
CA SER A 344 3.00 20.57 -9.16
C SER A 344 3.98 19.70 -8.38
N VAL A 345 3.51 19.01 -7.34
CA VAL A 345 4.34 18.09 -6.55
C VAL A 345 4.86 16.94 -7.41
N GLY A 346 4.01 16.35 -8.26
CA GLY A 346 4.40 15.30 -9.18
C GLY A 346 5.44 15.76 -10.20
N ALA A 347 5.24 16.93 -10.81
CA ALA A 347 6.15 17.48 -11.81
C ALA A 347 7.54 17.82 -11.24
N ILE A 348 7.56 18.45 -10.05
CA ILE A 348 8.81 18.73 -9.33
C ILE A 348 9.52 17.43 -8.97
N THR A 349 8.79 16.44 -8.46
CA THR A 349 9.35 15.13 -8.10
C THR A 349 9.93 14.42 -9.33
N PHE A 350 9.20 14.41 -10.45
CA PHE A 350 9.66 13.82 -11.71
C PHE A 350 11.01 14.40 -12.15
N LEU A 351 11.10 15.73 -12.24
CA LEU A 351 12.27 16.43 -12.74
C LEU A 351 13.46 16.24 -11.80
N LEU A 352 13.29 16.50 -10.50
CA LEU A 352 14.39 16.44 -9.54
C LEU A 352 14.90 15.00 -9.37
N ALA A 353 14.00 14.01 -9.26
CA ALA A 353 14.42 12.62 -9.11
C ALA A 353 15.07 12.07 -10.39
N ALA A 354 14.65 12.52 -11.59
CA ALA A 354 15.32 12.16 -12.84
C ALA A 354 16.77 12.69 -12.87
N LEU A 355 16.97 13.96 -12.52
CA LEU A 355 18.31 14.57 -12.47
C LEU A 355 19.20 13.90 -11.41
N MET A 356 18.65 13.59 -10.24
CA MET A 356 19.37 12.88 -9.18
C MET A 356 19.70 11.43 -9.55
N ALA A 357 18.89 10.76 -10.37
CA ALA A 357 19.16 9.39 -10.80
C ALA A 357 20.46 9.29 -11.63
N ILE A 358 20.74 10.29 -12.47
CA ILE A 358 21.93 10.34 -13.34
C ILE A 358 23.23 10.40 -12.53
N SER A 359 23.21 11.02 -11.35
CA SER A 359 24.39 11.15 -10.49
C SER A 359 24.63 9.95 -9.56
N GLN A 360 23.75 8.95 -9.55
CA GLN A 360 23.93 7.77 -8.69
C GLN A 360 24.84 6.72 -9.34
N SER A 361 25.79 6.21 -8.56
CA SER A 361 26.66 5.09 -8.94
C SER A 361 26.14 3.72 -8.51
N ASN A 362 25.24 3.66 -7.52
CA ASN A 362 24.69 2.40 -7.01
C ASN A 362 23.41 2.02 -7.77
N ALA A 363 23.40 0.82 -8.37
CA ALA A 363 22.28 0.34 -9.19
C ALA A 363 20.92 0.35 -8.46
N LYS A 364 20.85 -0.11 -7.20
CA LYS A 364 19.61 -0.07 -6.40
C LYS A 364 19.12 1.37 -6.19
N ARG A 365 20.03 2.31 -5.91
CA ARG A 365 19.67 3.73 -5.78
C ARG A 365 19.21 4.36 -7.09
N VAL A 366 19.87 4.06 -8.22
CA VAL A 366 19.42 4.48 -9.56
C VAL A 366 17.99 4.00 -9.80
N LEU A 367 17.70 2.74 -9.48
CA LEU A 367 16.36 2.16 -9.63
C LEU A 367 15.32 2.81 -8.70
N ALA A 368 15.71 3.18 -7.47
CA ALA A 368 14.84 3.89 -6.54
C ALA A 368 14.50 5.31 -7.04
N TYR A 369 15.49 6.11 -7.44
CA TYR A 369 15.24 7.45 -7.98
C TYR A 369 14.40 7.43 -9.27
N SER A 370 14.69 6.50 -10.17
CA SER A 370 13.87 6.35 -11.38
C SER A 370 12.47 5.82 -11.08
N THR A 371 12.24 5.13 -9.95
CA THR A 371 10.88 4.81 -9.46
C THR A 371 10.17 6.08 -8.99
N ILE A 372 10.82 6.87 -8.14
CA ILE A 372 10.28 8.15 -7.62
C ILE A 372 9.93 9.09 -8.79
N SER A 373 10.83 9.20 -9.77
CA SER A 373 10.62 10.04 -10.94
C SER A 373 9.40 9.61 -11.75
N ASN A 374 9.29 8.32 -12.12
CA ASN A 374 8.14 7.83 -12.88
C ASN A 374 6.81 7.98 -12.11
N LEU A 375 6.81 7.74 -10.79
CA LEU A 375 5.63 7.98 -9.95
C LEU A 375 5.30 9.48 -9.88
N GLY A 376 6.30 10.35 -9.93
CA GLY A 376 6.10 11.79 -10.06
C GLY A 376 5.43 12.17 -11.37
N LEU A 377 5.84 11.58 -12.48
CA LEU A 377 5.18 11.79 -13.77
C LEU A 377 3.74 11.30 -13.76
N ILE A 378 3.50 10.11 -13.20
CA ILE A 378 2.15 9.55 -13.01
C ILE A 378 1.30 10.51 -12.16
N SER A 379 1.82 10.97 -11.01
CA SER A 379 1.12 11.90 -10.12
C SER A 379 0.81 13.22 -10.83
N ALA A 380 1.76 13.74 -11.61
CA ALA A 380 1.58 14.95 -12.39
C ALA A 380 0.42 14.83 -13.38
N CYS A 381 0.36 13.73 -14.14
CA CYS A 381 -0.72 13.44 -15.07
C CYS A 381 -2.07 13.31 -14.36
N LEU A 382 -2.13 12.61 -13.22
CA LEU A 382 -3.37 12.40 -12.47
C LEU A 382 -3.95 13.70 -11.92
N GLY A 383 -3.09 14.60 -11.44
CA GLY A 383 -3.48 15.90 -10.88
C GLY A 383 -4.17 16.84 -11.88
N VAL A 384 -3.94 16.65 -13.19
CA VAL A 384 -4.61 17.43 -14.25
C VAL A 384 -6.11 17.17 -14.27
N GLY A 385 -6.56 15.96 -13.88
CA GLY A 385 -7.98 15.59 -13.86
C GLY A 385 -8.63 15.39 -15.24
N ALA A 386 -7.88 15.61 -16.33
CA ALA A 386 -8.35 15.37 -17.68
C ALA A 386 -8.29 13.88 -18.05
N PRO A 387 -9.30 13.32 -18.74
CA PRO A 387 -9.33 11.90 -19.12
C PRO A 387 -8.06 11.44 -19.83
N GLU A 388 -7.53 12.22 -20.77
CA GLU A 388 -6.33 11.90 -21.55
C GLU A 388 -5.09 11.78 -20.66
N ALA A 389 -4.98 12.64 -19.64
CA ALA A 389 -3.90 12.59 -18.68
C ALA A 389 -4.01 11.37 -17.76
N VAL A 390 -5.24 10.99 -17.37
CA VAL A 390 -5.50 9.75 -16.62
C VAL A 390 -5.12 8.51 -17.43
N TRP A 391 -5.46 8.47 -18.72
CA TRP A 391 -5.05 7.38 -19.62
C TRP A 391 -3.53 7.25 -19.70
N ALA A 392 -2.81 8.37 -19.84
CA ALA A 392 -1.35 8.39 -19.84
C ALA A 392 -0.79 7.85 -18.52
N ALA A 393 -1.35 8.28 -17.38
CA ALA A 393 -0.96 7.80 -16.06
C ALA A 393 -1.16 6.28 -15.90
N ILE A 394 -2.30 5.74 -16.34
CA ILE A 394 -2.60 4.29 -16.28
C ILE A 394 -1.61 3.50 -17.14
N PHE A 395 -1.30 3.98 -18.34
CA PHE A 395 -0.31 3.34 -19.22
C PHE A 395 1.10 3.32 -18.57
N LEU A 396 1.51 4.43 -17.95
CA LEU A 396 2.76 4.51 -17.21
C LEU A 396 2.78 3.57 -16.00
N ILE A 397 1.67 3.43 -15.25
CA ILE A 397 1.57 2.49 -14.12
C ILE A 397 1.79 1.04 -14.59
N LEU A 398 1.19 0.64 -15.70
CA LEU A 398 1.34 -0.69 -16.28
C LEU A 398 2.79 -0.97 -16.67
N PHE A 399 3.38 -0.10 -17.49
CA PHE A 399 4.76 -0.27 -17.96
C PHE A 399 5.75 -0.26 -16.79
N HIS A 400 5.58 0.67 -15.86
CA HIS A 400 6.41 0.79 -14.68
C HIS A 400 6.37 -0.48 -13.83
N THR A 401 5.19 -1.06 -13.60
CA THR A 401 5.04 -2.28 -12.80
C THR A 401 5.90 -3.40 -13.39
N VAL A 402 5.73 -3.73 -14.67
CA VAL A 402 6.47 -4.81 -15.31
C VAL A 402 7.97 -4.50 -15.36
N ALA A 403 8.36 -3.34 -15.88
CA ALA A 403 9.77 -2.98 -16.05
C ALA A 403 10.54 -2.94 -14.72
N LYS A 404 9.95 -2.35 -13.66
CA LYS A 404 10.64 -2.28 -12.36
C LYS A 404 10.76 -3.63 -11.67
N SER A 405 9.76 -4.50 -11.75
CA SER A 405 9.88 -5.83 -11.15
C SER A 405 11.08 -6.57 -11.73
N LEU A 406 11.17 -6.62 -13.06
CA LEU A 406 12.29 -7.26 -13.76
C LEU A 406 13.63 -6.64 -13.39
N LEU A 407 13.75 -5.31 -13.43
CA LEU A 407 15.02 -4.63 -13.10
C LEU A 407 15.48 -4.89 -11.66
N PHE A 408 14.57 -4.87 -10.67
CA PHE A 408 14.94 -5.15 -9.28
C PHE A 408 15.32 -6.62 -9.06
N LEU A 409 14.64 -7.55 -9.72
CA LEU A 409 14.97 -8.97 -9.66
C LEU A 409 16.33 -9.25 -10.31
N CYS A 410 16.62 -8.67 -11.48
CA CYS A 410 17.93 -8.81 -12.14
C CYS A 410 19.10 -8.18 -11.36
N VAL A 411 18.85 -7.11 -10.59
CA VAL A 411 19.89 -6.53 -9.70
C VAL A 411 20.07 -7.38 -8.42
N GLY A 412 19.11 -8.25 -8.12
CA GLY A 412 19.15 -9.15 -6.96
C GLY A 412 19.82 -10.50 -7.21
N THR A 413 19.92 -10.92 -8.48
CA THR A 413 20.68 -12.09 -8.95
C THR A 413 22.13 -11.71 -9.18
#